data_AF-A0AAW2TFF4-F1
#
_entry.id   AF-A0AAW2TFF4-F1
#
_cell.length_a   1.000
_cell.length_b   1.000
_cell.length_c   1.000
_cell.angle_alpha   90.00
_cell.angle_beta   90.00
_cell.angle_gamma   90.00
#
_symmetry.space_group_name_H-M   'P 1'
#
loop_
_entity.id
_entity.type
_entity.pdbx_description
1 polymer ?
#
loop_
_entity_poly.entity_id
_entity_poly.type
_entity_poly.pdbx_seq_one_letter_code
_entity_poly.pdbx_strand_id
1 'polypeptide(L)'
;MASSDLETKAKEAFIDDHFELAVDLYSQAIALSPNNTELFVDRAQANIKLGNFTEAVADANKAIELDPAMAKAYLRKGVACIKLEEYQTAKTALETGASLAPGDSRFTNLIKECDERIAGN
;
A
#
# COMPACT_ATOMS: atom_id res chain seq x y z
N MET A 1 -11.23 -22.33 -6.40
CA MET A 1 -11.12 -21.07 -7.18
C MET A 1 -9.66 -20.81 -7.44
N ALA A 2 -9.30 -20.28 -8.61
CA ALA A 2 -7.92 -19.89 -8.87
C ALA A 2 -7.57 -18.59 -8.12
N SER A 3 -6.28 -18.31 -7.91
CA SER A 3 -5.83 -17.04 -7.32
C SER A 3 -6.35 -15.84 -8.11
N SER A 4 -6.39 -15.93 -9.44
CA SER A 4 -6.90 -14.89 -10.32
C SER A 4 -8.39 -14.60 -10.08
N ASP A 5 -9.21 -15.62 -9.82
CA ASP A 5 -10.64 -15.44 -9.57
C ASP A 5 -10.87 -14.73 -8.23
N LEU A 6 -10.06 -15.06 -7.21
CA LEU A 6 -10.10 -14.41 -5.91
C LEU A 6 -9.65 -12.95 -6.02
N GLU A 7 -8.59 -12.68 -6.79
CA GLU A 7 -8.11 -11.32 -7.06
C GLU A 7 -9.19 -10.47 -7.74
N THR A 8 -9.87 -10.99 -8.76
CA THR A 8 -10.97 -10.27 -9.42
C THR A 8 -12.09 -9.93 -8.44
N LYS A 9 -12.55 -10.90 -7.64
CA LYS A 9 -13.60 -10.65 -6.64
C LYS A 9 -13.15 -9.68 -5.55
N ALA A 10 -11.87 -9.72 -5.16
CA ALA A 10 -11.32 -8.79 -4.19
C ALA A 10 -11.34 -7.35 -4.71
N LYS A 11 -11.01 -7.17 -6.00
CA LYS A 11 -11.09 -5.87 -6.68
C LYS A 11 -12.55 -5.37 -6.79
N GLU A 12 -13.49 -6.25 -7.11
CA GLU A 12 -14.92 -5.93 -7.12
C GLU A 12 -15.40 -5.49 -5.73
N ALA A 13 -15.10 -6.28 -4.69
CA ALA A 13 -15.42 -5.95 -3.31
C ALA A 13 -14.81 -4.60 -2.88
N PHE A 14 -13.57 -4.31 -3.31
CA PHE A 14 -12.93 -3.03 -3.06
C PHE A 14 -13.64 -1.85 -3.73
N ILE A 15 -14.10 -2.02 -4.98
CA ILE A 15 -14.85 -1.00 -5.72
C ILE A 15 -16.20 -0.70 -5.05
N ASP A 16 -16.84 -1.73 -4.48
CA ASP A 16 -18.10 -1.61 -3.75
C ASP A 16 -17.91 -1.15 -2.28
N ASP A 17 -16.72 -0.68 -1.91
CA ASP A 17 -16.33 -0.28 -0.55
C ASP A 17 -16.46 -1.38 0.53
N HIS A 18 -16.61 -2.65 0.15
CA HIS A 18 -16.60 -3.82 1.04
C HIS A 18 -15.15 -4.22 1.41
N PHE A 19 -14.45 -3.35 2.13
CA PHE A 19 -13.01 -3.48 2.35
C PHE A 19 -12.61 -4.70 3.19
N GLU A 20 -13.39 -5.10 4.19
CA GLU A 20 -13.12 -6.32 4.98
C GLU A 20 -13.17 -7.57 4.10
N LEU A 21 -14.16 -7.64 3.21
CA LEU A 21 -14.28 -8.73 2.24
C LEU A 21 -13.13 -8.70 1.23
N ALA A 22 -12.73 -7.52 0.75
CA ALA A 22 -11.57 -7.38 -0.12
C ALA A 22 -10.30 -7.92 0.54
N VAL A 23 -10.04 -7.56 1.80
CA VAL A 23 -8.88 -8.07 2.57
C VAL A 23 -8.90 -9.59 2.71
N ASP A 24 -10.05 -10.18 3.01
CA ASP A 24 -10.19 -11.64 3.12
C ASP A 24 -9.90 -12.33 1.78
N LEU A 25 -10.50 -11.83 0.69
CA LEU A 25 -10.30 -12.38 -0.65
C LEU A 25 -8.86 -12.25 -1.13
N TYR A 26 -8.21 -11.10 -0.90
CA TYR A 26 -6.78 -10.94 -1.18
C TYR A 26 -5.93 -11.88 -0.33
N SER A 27 -6.28 -12.11 0.93
CA SER A 27 -5.56 -13.05 1.80
C SER A 27 -5.64 -14.49 1.29
N GLN A 28 -6.82 -14.92 0.82
CA GLN A 28 -6.99 -16.20 0.17
C GLN A 28 -6.21 -16.28 -1.15
N ALA A 29 -6.21 -15.22 -1.97
CA ALA A 29 -5.42 -15.16 -3.20
C ALA A 29 -3.90 -15.27 -2.92
N ILE A 30 -3.40 -14.56 -1.91
CA ILE A 30 -2.00 -14.60 -1.48
C ILE A 30 -1.60 -16.01 -1.03
N ALA A 31 -2.47 -16.74 -0.32
CA ALA A 31 -2.21 -18.12 0.06
C ALA A 31 -2.00 -19.05 -1.14
N LEU A 32 -2.61 -18.74 -2.29
CA LEU A 32 -2.45 -19.49 -3.54
C LEU A 32 -1.31 -18.95 -4.42
N SER A 33 -0.92 -17.68 -4.28
CA SER A 33 0.11 -17.03 -5.09
C SER A 33 0.95 -16.06 -4.23
N PRO A 34 1.80 -16.59 -3.33
CA PRO A 34 2.48 -15.80 -2.30
C PRO A 34 3.59 -14.88 -2.82
N ASN A 35 3.94 -15.00 -4.10
CA ASN A 35 4.94 -14.16 -4.77
C ASN A 35 4.30 -13.13 -5.73
N ASN A 36 2.97 -13.00 -5.75
CA ASN A 36 2.31 -11.99 -6.56
C ASN A 36 2.28 -10.64 -5.83
N THR A 37 3.16 -9.74 -6.24
CA THR A 37 3.35 -8.41 -5.65
C THR A 37 2.08 -7.55 -5.64
N GLU A 38 1.27 -7.58 -6.71
CA GLU A 38 0.05 -6.73 -6.80
C GLU A 38 -0.99 -7.12 -5.73
N LEU A 39 -1.07 -8.40 -5.33
CA LEU A 39 -1.99 -8.83 -4.26
C LEU A 39 -1.66 -8.15 -2.92
N PHE A 40 -0.38 -8.03 -2.59
CA PHE A 40 0.05 -7.34 -1.37
C PHE A 40 -0.23 -5.84 -1.45
N VAL A 41 0.01 -5.19 -2.60
CA VAL A 41 -0.26 -3.76 -2.74
C VAL A 41 -1.74 -3.43 -2.68
N ASP A 42 -2.57 -4.27 -3.29
CA ASP A 42 -4.01 -4.07 -3.26
C ASP A 42 -4.58 -4.39 -1.86
N ARG A 43 -4.09 -5.43 -1.18
CA ARG A 43 -4.47 -5.69 0.21
C ARG A 43 -4.03 -4.57 1.16
N ALA A 44 -2.83 -4.00 0.96
CA ALA A 44 -2.39 -2.83 1.70
C ALA A 44 -3.35 -1.64 1.50
N GLN A 45 -3.87 -1.46 0.28
CA GLN A 45 -4.86 -0.41 -0.01
C GLN A 45 -6.16 -0.62 0.77
N ALA A 46 -6.67 -1.85 0.77
CA ALA A 46 -7.88 -2.22 1.52
C ALA A 46 -7.66 -2.03 3.04
N ASN A 47 -6.51 -2.44 3.57
CA ASN A 47 -6.13 -2.22 4.96
C ASN A 47 -6.05 -0.72 5.32
N ILE A 48 -5.52 0.14 4.43
CA ILE A 48 -5.54 1.60 4.65
C ILE A 48 -6.98 2.13 4.76
N LYS A 49 -7.91 1.61 3.95
CA LYS A 49 -9.32 2.02 3.98
C LYS A 49 -10.02 1.60 5.28
N LEU A 50 -9.61 0.48 5.87
CA LEU A 50 -10.09 -0.01 7.16
C LEU A 50 -9.43 0.66 8.38
N GLY A 51 -8.35 1.42 8.18
CA GLY A 51 -7.55 1.96 9.29
C GLY A 51 -6.52 0.98 9.87
N ASN A 52 -6.34 -0.18 9.24
CA ASN A 52 -5.37 -1.22 9.62
C ASN A 52 -3.97 -0.84 9.11
N PHE A 53 -3.42 0.26 9.61
CA PHE A 53 -2.23 0.86 9.02
C PHE A 53 -0.97 0.01 9.24
N THR A 54 -0.84 -0.69 10.36
CA THR A 54 0.30 -1.57 10.62
C THR A 54 0.32 -2.75 9.65
N GLU A 55 -0.83 -3.35 9.38
CA GLU A 55 -1.01 -4.42 8.39
C GLU A 55 -0.72 -3.91 6.98
N ALA A 56 -1.18 -2.70 6.65
CA ALA A 56 -0.86 -2.08 5.36
C ALA A 56 0.64 -1.83 5.17
N VAL A 57 1.37 -1.43 6.22
CA VAL A 57 2.84 -1.31 6.17
C VAL A 57 3.49 -2.67 5.95
N ALA A 58 3.03 -3.72 6.64
CA ALA A 58 3.54 -5.07 6.46
C ALA A 58 3.36 -5.58 5.03
N ASP A 59 2.16 -5.39 4.45
CA ASP A 59 1.87 -5.74 3.07
C ASP A 59 2.72 -4.94 2.08
N ALA A 60 2.84 -3.63 2.28
CA ALA A 60 3.67 -2.78 1.43
C ALA A 60 5.15 -3.17 1.49
N ASN A 61 5.67 -3.52 2.67
CA ASN A 61 7.04 -4.04 2.82
C ASN A 61 7.22 -5.37 2.09
N LYS A 62 6.24 -6.28 2.17
CA LYS A 62 6.31 -7.54 1.44
C LYS A 62 6.30 -7.33 -0.07
N ALA A 63 5.49 -6.39 -0.56
CA ALA A 63 5.52 -5.99 -1.96
C ALA A 63 6.88 -5.40 -2.38
N ILE A 64 7.49 -4.55 -1.57
CA ILE A 64 8.83 -3.99 -1.83
C ILE A 64 9.91 -5.09 -1.85
N GLU A 65 9.81 -6.08 -0.97
CA GLU A 65 10.72 -7.23 -0.94
C GLU A 65 10.63 -8.06 -2.23
N LEU A 66 9.42 -8.27 -2.74
CA LEU A 66 9.17 -9.04 -3.97
C LEU A 66 9.52 -8.26 -5.24
N ASP A 67 9.19 -6.98 -5.29
CA ASP A 67 9.52 -6.07 -6.39
C ASP A 67 9.93 -4.69 -5.86
N PRO A 68 11.24 -4.46 -5.70
CA PRO A 68 11.77 -3.17 -5.24
C PRO A 68 11.53 -2.00 -6.19
N ALA A 69 11.13 -2.25 -7.45
CA ALA A 69 10.86 -1.23 -8.45
C ALA A 69 9.38 -0.81 -8.49
N MET A 70 8.51 -1.43 -7.69
CA MET A 70 7.08 -1.15 -7.71
C MET A 70 6.73 0.12 -6.92
N ALA A 71 6.70 1.26 -7.60
CA ALA A 71 6.39 2.57 -6.99
C ALA A 71 5.10 2.58 -6.15
N LYS A 72 4.05 1.86 -6.56
CA LYS A 72 2.80 1.75 -5.80
C LYS A 72 3.01 1.21 -4.37
N ALA A 73 3.95 0.27 -4.17
CA ALA A 73 4.22 -0.31 -2.85
C ALA A 73 4.77 0.74 -1.89
N TYR A 74 5.70 1.58 -2.36
CA TYR A 74 6.21 2.73 -1.61
C TYR A 74 5.12 3.76 -1.30
N LEU A 75 4.19 3.99 -2.24
CA LEU A 75 3.05 4.87 -2.00
C LEU A 75 2.15 4.33 -0.89
N ARG A 76 1.85 3.02 -0.89
CA ARG A 76 1.05 2.38 0.17
C ARG A 76 1.75 2.49 1.54
N LYS A 77 3.05 2.19 1.59
CA LYS A 77 3.86 2.34 2.81
C LYS A 77 3.84 3.78 3.32
N GLY A 78 4.10 4.76 2.45
CA GLY A 78 4.12 6.17 2.80
C GLY A 78 2.79 6.65 3.39
N VAL A 79 1.67 6.31 2.74
CA VAL A 79 0.33 6.68 3.22
C VAL A 79 0.03 6.02 4.57
N ALA A 80 0.34 4.74 4.75
CA ALA A 80 0.11 4.05 6.01
C ALA A 80 0.97 4.62 7.15
N CYS A 81 2.25 4.90 6.90
CA CYS A 81 3.15 5.55 7.88
C CYS A 81 2.69 6.97 8.25
N ILE A 82 2.17 7.78 7.30
CA ILE A 82 1.57 9.10 7.63
C ILE A 82 0.42 8.94 8.61
N LYS A 83 -0.43 7.93 8.43
CA LYS A 83 -1.57 7.65 9.31
C LYS A 83 -1.16 7.12 10.68
N LEU A 84 0.02 6.54 10.79
CA LEU A 84 0.68 6.16 12.05
C LEU A 84 1.51 7.30 12.66
N GLU A 85 1.52 8.49 12.05
CA GLU A 85 2.35 9.65 12.43
C GLU A 85 3.87 9.37 12.35
N GLU A 86 4.27 8.35 11.60
CA GLU A 86 5.67 8.00 11.32
C GLU A 86 6.21 8.80 10.13
N TYR A 87 6.19 10.13 10.23
CA TYR A 87 6.43 11.05 9.09
C TYR A 87 7.81 10.89 8.45
N GLN A 88 8.85 10.59 9.24
CA GLN A 88 10.21 10.40 8.71
C GLN A 88 10.29 9.13 7.85
N THR A 89 9.69 8.02 8.32
CA THR A 89 9.61 6.75 7.60
C THR A 89 8.78 6.91 6.33
N ALA A 90 7.65 7.61 6.43
CA ALA A 90 6.79 7.90 5.30
C ALA A 90 7.53 8.67 4.20
N LYS A 91 8.20 9.77 4.57
CA LYS A 91 8.98 10.60 3.64
C LYS A 91 10.00 9.77 2.87
N THR A 92 10.83 8.98 3.55
CA THR A 92 11.86 8.16 2.89
C THR A 92 11.25 7.13 1.92
N ALA A 93 10.14 6.50 2.30
CA ALA A 93 9.44 5.58 1.40
C ALA A 93 8.92 6.34 0.15
N LEU A 94 8.29 7.51 0.35
CA LEU A 94 7.73 8.31 -0.73
C LEU A 94 8.81 8.88 -1.66
N GLU A 95 9.97 9.30 -1.15
CA GLU A 95 11.11 9.74 -1.96
C GLU A 95 11.62 8.61 -2.86
N THR A 96 11.69 7.39 -2.32
CA THR A 96 12.06 6.20 -3.11
C THR A 96 11.02 5.96 -4.21
N GLY A 97 9.72 5.96 -3.85
CA GLY A 97 8.64 5.82 -4.82
C GLY A 97 8.61 6.91 -5.91
N ALA A 98 8.91 8.15 -5.54
CA ALA A 98 9.00 9.29 -6.47
C ALA A 98 10.13 9.11 -7.50
N SER A 99 11.27 8.55 -7.07
CA SER A 99 12.38 8.28 -7.99
C SER A 99 12.07 7.18 -9.01
N LEU A 100 11.19 6.23 -8.66
CA LEU A 100 10.71 5.16 -9.54
C LEU A 100 9.60 5.63 -10.50
N ALA A 101 8.79 6.60 -10.09
CA ALA A 101 7.70 7.16 -10.89
C ALA A 101 7.75 8.70 -10.94
N PRO A 102 8.76 9.28 -11.64
CA PRO A 102 8.92 10.73 -11.73
C PRO A 102 7.74 11.33 -12.52
N GLY A 103 6.88 12.08 -11.83
CA GLY A 103 5.69 12.70 -12.41
C GLY A 103 4.39 12.36 -11.69
N ASP A 104 4.40 11.35 -10.81
CA ASP A 104 3.25 11.08 -9.93
C ASP A 104 3.21 12.11 -8.79
N SER A 105 2.32 13.08 -8.92
CA SER A 105 2.16 14.20 -7.98
C SER A 105 1.73 13.77 -6.58
N ARG A 106 1.22 12.54 -6.40
CA ARG A 106 0.87 12.03 -5.08
C ARG A 106 2.10 11.95 -4.18
N PHE A 107 3.24 11.52 -4.72
CA PHE A 107 4.47 11.45 -3.92
C PHE A 107 4.92 12.83 -3.46
N THR A 108 5.01 13.80 -4.38
CA THR A 108 5.48 15.15 -4.04
C THR A 108 4.56 15.84 -3.03
N ASN A 109 3.25 15.63 -3.15
CA ASN A 109 2.27 16.21 -2.23
C ASN A 109 2.40 15.60 -0.82
N LEU A 110 2.54 14.28 -0.73
CA LEU A 110 2.68 13.58 0.54
C LEU A 110 4.05 13.82 1.20
N ILE A 111 5.13 13.98 0.42
CA ILE A 111 6.45 14.37 0.94
C ILE A 111 6.36 15.75 1.58
N LYS A 112 5.70 16.70 0.92
CA LYS A 112 5.49 18.05 1.47
C LYS A 112 4.68 18.00 2.77
N GLU A 113 3.62 17.19 2.83
CA GLU A 113 2.86 16.98 4.08
C GLU A 113 3.76 16.44 5.21
N CYS A 114 4.64 15.46 4.90
CA CYS A 114 5.59 14.94 5.89
C CYS A 114 6.55 16.03 6.38
N ASP A 115 7.08 16.86 5.48
CA ASP A 115 7.99 17.96 5.85
C ASP A 115 7.34 18.97 6.79
N GLU A 116 6.09 19.36 6.52
CA GLU A 116 5.33 20.28 7.38
C GLU A 116 5.10 19.68 8.78
N ARG A 117 4.78 18.39 8.85
CA ARG A 117 4.58 17.67 10.12
C ARG A 117 5.87 17.48 10.92
N ILE A 118 6.99 17.22 10.24
CA ILE A 118 8.31 17.08 10.87
C ILE A 118 8.77 18.43 11.42
N ALA A 119 8.59 19.53 10.69
CA ALA A 119 9.03 20.86 11.12
C ALA A 119 8.17 21.46 12.24
N GLY A 120 6.92 21.01 12.38
CA GLY A 120 5.98 21.48 13.40
C GLY A 120 6.05 20.76 14.75
N ASN A 121 6.95 19.78 14.89
CA ASN A 121 7.13 18.94 16.09
C ASN A 121 8.47 19.26 16.77
#